data_AF-A0A7S2CBK0-F1
#
_entry.id   AF-A0A7S2CBK0-F1
#
_cell.length_a   1.000
_cell.length_b   1.000
_cell.length_c   1.000
_cell.angle_alpha   90.00
_cell.angle_beta   90.00
_cell.angle_gamma   90.00
#
_symmetry.space_group_name_H-M   'P 1'
#
loop_
_entity.id
_entity.type
_entity.pdbx_description
1 polymer ?
#
loop_
_entity_poly.entity_id
_entity_poly.type
_entity_poly.pdbx_seq_one_letter_code
_entity_poly.pdbx_strand_id
1 'polypeptide(L)'
;GKGEKLDLEFMRLDGSTPVAERQGMINEFNSSTTVNVFLLSTRAGGLGINLTAADTVILHDLDFNPIHDRQAEDRCHRIGQTRPVSVYKMVAAGTVDEKILTKADKKTEV
;
A
#
# COMPACT_ATOMS: atom_id res chain seq x y z
N GLY A 1 7.09 4.08 27.69
CA GLY A 1 7.89 5.10 26.97
C GLY A 1 6.93 5.96 26.18
N LYS A 2 7.05 7.28 26.26
CA LYS A 2 6.28 8.19 25.40
C LYS A 2 6.78 7.99 23.98
N GLY A 3 5.93 7.46 23.09
CA GLY A 3 6.23 7.43 21.66
C GLY A 3 6.35 8.86 21.17
N GLU A 4 7.46 9.15 20.51
CA GLU A 4 7.68 10.42 19.83
C GLU A 4 6.68 10.54 18.67
N LYS A 5 6.01 11.69 18.55
CA LYS A 5 5.07 11.92 17.46
C LYS A 5 5.88 12.32 16.23
N LEU A 6 5.75 11.55 15.16
CA LEU A 6 6.33 11.90 13.87
C LEU A 6 5.48 13.00 13.24
N ASP A 7 6.06 14.18 12.98
CA ASP A 7 5.42 15.27 12.24
C ASP A 7 5.47 14.96 10.74
N LEU A 8 4.65 13.99 10.31
CA LEU A 8 4.50 13.57 8.93
C LEU A 8 3.09 13.87 8.42
N GLU A 9 3.00 14.53 7.27
CA GLU A 9 1.74 14.67 6.54
C GLU A 9 1.39 13.36 5.83
N PHE A 10 0.13 12.94 5.98
CA PHE A 10 -0.36 11.71 5.38
C PHE A 10 -1.81 11.84 4.91
N MET A 11 -2.18 11.01 3.92
CA MET A 11 -3.55 10.78 3.50
C MET A 11 -4.01 9.39 3.88
N ARG A 12 -5.34 9.20 4.04
CA ARG A 12 -5.93 7.91 4.37
C ARG A 12 -7.17 7.65 3.51
N LEU A 13 -7.18 6.53 2.78
CA LEU A 13 -8.33 6.07 2.02
C LEU A 13 -8.68 4.64 2.44
N ASP A 14 -9.91 4.47 2.93
CA ASP A 14 -10.45 3.16 3.31
C ASP A 14 -11.95 3.04 2.95
N GLY A 15 -12.61 2.02 3.50
CA GLY A 15 -14.02 1.74 3.23
C GLY A 15 -14.98 2.84 3.71
N SER A 16 -14.57 3.66 4.67
CA SER A 16 -15.37 4.78 5.19
C SER A 16 -15.24 6.06 4.35
N THR A 17 -14.22 6.17 3.50
CA THR A 17 -14.02 7.32 2.62
C THR A 17 -15.12 7.39 1.55
N PRO A 18 -15.89 8.49 1.45
CA PRO A 18 -16.91 8.68 0.42
C PRO A 18 -16.35 8.53 -0.98
N VAL A 19 -17.06 7.81 -1.87
CA VAL A 19 -16.58 7.54 -3.24
C VAL A 19 -16.25 8.81 -4.02
N ALA A 20 -17.05 9.87 -3.83
CA ALA A 20 -16.86 11.16 -4.49
C ALA A 20 -15.54 11.86 -4.13
N GLU A 21 -14.98 11.58 -2.95
CA GLU A 21 -13.75 12.22 -2.46
C GLU A 21 -12.48 11.48 -2.90
N ARG A 22 -12.59 10.17 -3.17
CA ARG A 22 -11.43 9.29 -3.41
C ARG A 22 -10.53 9.77 -4.54
N GLN A 23 -11.10 10.20 -5.66
CA GLN A 23 -10.32 10.67 -6.81
C GLN A 23 -9.55 11.97 -6.49
N GLY A 24 -10.16 12.86 -5.70
CA GLY A 24 -9.51 14.10 -5.26
C GLY A 24 -8.26 13.79 -4.43
N MET A 25 -8.37 12.89 -3.46
CA MET A 25 -7.24 12.46 -2.62
C MET A 25 -6.10 11.83 -3.44
N ILE A 26 -6.44 10.99 -4.42
CA ILE A 26 -5.45 10.36 -5.31
C ILE A 26 -4.71 11.42 -6.15
N ASN A 27 -5.44 12.40 -6.68
CA ASN A 27 -4.85 13.49 -7.46
C ASN A 27 -3.95 14.38 -6.60
N GLU A 28 -4.39 14.69 -5.38
CA GLU A 28 -3.64 15.50 -4.42
C GLU A 28 -2.34 14.81 -4.03
N PHE A 29 -2.37 13.51 -3.69
CA PHE A 29 -1.16 12.75 -3.41
C PHE A 29 -0.18 12.72 -4.60
N ASN A 30 -0.69 12.51 -5.81
CA ASN A 30 0.18 12.45 -7.00
C ASN A 30 0.82 13.80 -7.39
N SER A 31 0.26 14.91 -6.92
CA SER A 31 0.74 16.26 -7.25
C SER A 31 1.42 16.98 -6.08
N SER A 32 1.22 16.50 -4.85
CA SER A 32 1.80 17.09 -3.64
C SER A 32 3.30 16.84 -3.55
N THR A 33 4.00 17.82 -2.97
CA THR A 33 5.42 17.71 -2.60
C THR A 33 5.61 17.62 -1.08
N THR A 34 4.52 17.72 -0.30
CA THR A 34 4.56 17.73 1.17
C THR A 34 3.96 16.46 1.78
N VAL A 35 3.01 15.83 1.10
CA VAL A 35 2.35 14.60 1.54
C VAL A 35 3.19 13.41 1.12
N ASN A 36 3.87 12.79 2.08
CA ASN A 36 4.83 11.71 1.81
C ASN A 36 4.26 10.31 2.05
N VAL A 37 3.07 10.20 2.67
CA VAL A 37 2.49 8.92 3.07
C VAL A 37 1.03 8.81 2.65
N PHE A 38 0.66 7.70 2.02
CA PHE A 38 -0.72 7.35 1.72
C PHE A 38 -1.08 6.02 2.40
N LEU A 39 -1.94 6.08 3.42
CA LEU A 39 -2.50 4.91 4.09
C LEU A 39 -3.68 4.35 3.30
N LEU A 40 -3.58 3.08 2.91
CA LEU A 40 -4.60 2.35 2.18
C LEU A 40 -4.94 1.06 2.91
N SER A 41 -6.22 0.67 2.87
CA SER A 41 -6.54 -0.73 3.12
C SER A 41 -6.34 -1.55 1.85
N THR A 42 -5.80 -2.77 1.99
CA THR A 42 -5.49 -3.67 0.87
C THR A 42 -6.73 -3.91 0.00
N ARG A 43 -7.90 -4.00 0.63
CA ARG A 43 -9.20 -4.28 -0.01
C ARG A 43 -9.98 -3.06 -0.49
N ALA A 44 -9.58 -1.83 -0.17
CA ALA A 44 -10.18 -0.64 -0.79
C ALA A 44 -9.81 -0.47 -2.28
N GLY A 45 -9.02 -1.42 -2.83
CA GLY A 45 -8.45 -1.42 -4.18
C GLY A 45 -9.38 -1.60 -5.37
N GLY A 46 -10.68 -1.87 -5.15
CA GLY A 46 -11.64 -2.07 -6.24
C GLY A 46 -11.83 -0.85 -7.16
N LEU A 47 -11.21 0.30 -6.84
CA LEU A 47 -11.34 1.56 -7.57
C LEU A 47 -10.34 1.75 -8.74
N GLY A 48 -9.35 0.88 -8.93
CA GLY A 48 -8.32 1.10 -9.97
C GLY A 48 -7.41 2.29 -9.66
N ILE A 49 -6.86 2.33 -8.45
CA ILE A 49 -6.07 3.44 -7.92
C ILE A 49 -4.68 3.48 -8.58
N ASN A 50 -4.21 4.68 -8.96
CA ASN A 50 -2.87 4.92 -9.50
C ASN A 50 -2.08 5.89 -8.62
N LEU A 51 -0.93 5.47 -8.09
CA LEU A 51 -0.08 6.21 -7.16
C LEU A 51 1.35 6.34 -7.69
N THR A 52 1.51 6.88 -8.90
CA THR A 52 2.83 7.06 -9.54
C THR A 52 3.78 7.98 -8.77
N ALA A 53 3.28 8.83 -7.87
CA ALA A 53 4.15 9.62 -6.99
C ALA A 53 4.77 8.81 -5.84
N ALA A 54 4.27 7.62 -5.53
CA ALA A 54 4.89 6.71 -4.56
C ALA A 54 5.88 5.78 -5.25
N ASP A 55 7.08 5.64 -4.67
CA ASP A 55 8.10 4.68 -5.08
C ASP A 55 8.36 3.61 -4.01
N THR A 56 7.68 3.68 -2.87
CA THR A 56 7.88 2.76 -1.75
C THR A 56 6.52 2.24 -1.27
N VAL A 57 6.39 0.91 -1.25
CA VAL A 57 5.20 0.21 -0.76
C VAL A 57 5.59 -0.55 0.51
N ILE A 58 4.84 -0.32 1.58
CA ILE A 58 4.98 -1.07 2.83
C ILE A 58 3.69 -1.85 3.05
N LEU A 59 3.79 -3.18 2.95
CA LEU A 59 2.73 -4.10 3.33
C LEU A 59 2.89 -4.37 4.83
N HIS A 60 2.07 -3.69 5.63
CA HIS A 60 2.08 -3.80 7.09
C HIS A 60 1.65 -5.20 7.58
N ASP A 61 0.72 -5.81 6.86
CA ASP A 61 0.29 -7.20 6.99
C ASP A 61 0.09 -7.82 5.60
N LEU A 62 0.09 -9.15 5.51
CA LEU A 62 -0.04 -9.90 4.26
C LEU A 62 -1.44 -10.51 4.15
N ASP A 63 -2.06 -10.42 2.97
CA ASP A 63 -3.34 -11.09 2.73
C ASP A 63 -3.11 -12.60 2.44
N PHE A 64 -4.05 -13.44 2.89
CA PHE A 64 -4.04 -14.88 2.59
C PHE A 64 -4.14 -15.19 1.08
N ASN A 65 -4.63 -14.23 0.30
CA ASN A 65 -4.63 -14.23 -1.14
C ASN A 65 -3.53 -13.32 -1.68
N PRO A 66 -2.40 -13.86 -2.19
CA PRO A 66 -1.28 -13.06 -2.69
C PRO A 66 -1.63 -12.14 -3.87
N ILE A 67 -2.76 -12.38 -4.55
CA ILE A 67 -3.25 -11.50 -5.60
C ILE A 67 -3.61 -10.11 -5.06
N HIS A 68 -4.12 -10.02 -3.83
CA HIS A 68 -4.46 -8.73 -3.22
C HIS A 68 -3.21 -7.91 -2.90
N ASP A 69 -2.16 -8.55 -2.40
CA ASP A 69 -0.87 -7.91 -2.11
C ASP A 69 -0.22 -7.43 -3.42
N ARG A 70 -0.17 -8.28 -4.45
CA ARG A 70 0.32 -7.90 -5.78
C ARG A 70 -0.46 -6.72 -6.36
N GLN A 71 -1.79 -6.74 -6.25
CA GLN A 71 -2.61 -5.63 -6.73
C GLN A 71 -2.34 -4.33 -5.95
N ALA A 72 -1.98 -4.42 -4.66
CA ALA A 72 -1.57 -3.25 -3.90
C ALA A 72 -0.23 -2.70 -4.40
N GLU A 73 0.74 -3.58 -4.68
CA GLU A 73 2.04 -3.22 -5.28
C GLU A 73 1.87 -2.58 -6.67
N ASP A 74 0.97 -3.11 -7.51
CA ASP A 74 0.68 -2.63 -8.86
C ASP A 74 0.12 -1.20 -8.91
N ARG A 75 -0.35 -0.64 -7.79
CA ARG A 75 -0.79 0.76 -7.71
C ARG A 75 0.38 1.73 -7.87
N CYS A 76 1.58 1.32 -7.49
CA CYS A 76 2.81 2.11 -7.63
C CYS A 76 3.62 1.68 -8.87
N HIS A 77 3.61 0.38 -9.20
CA HIS A 77 4.16 -0.16 -10.46
C HIS A 77 3.24 0.12 -11.66
N ARG A 78 2.97 1.40 -11.94
CA ARG A 78 2.05 1.82 -13.00
C ARG A 78 2.76 2.57 -14.12
N ILE A 79 2.12 2.61 -15.29
CA ILE A 79 2.50 3.47 -16.40
C ILE A 79 2.54 4.94 -15.89
N GLY A 80 3.70 5.59 -16.06
CA GLY A 80 3.97 6.93 -15.54
C GLY A 80 4.93 6.96 -14.35
N GLN A 81 5.22 5.81 -13.73
CA GLN A 81 6.30 5.70 -12.74
C GLN A 81 7.66 5.84 -13.43
N THR A 82 8.54 6.66 -12.85
CA THR A 82 9.90 6.93 -13.38
C THR A 82 11.00 6.50 -12.42
N ARG A 83 10.66 6.16 -11.18
CA ARG A 83 11.59 5.70 -10.14
C ARG A 83 11.43 4.20 -9.88
N PRO A 84 12.51 3.50 -9.48
CA PRO A 84 12.41 2.13 -9.01
C PRO A 84 11.45 2.04 -7.82
N VAL A 85 10.53 1.09 -7.85
CA VAL A 85 9.58 0.87 -6.77
C VAL A 85 10.14 -0.20 -5.81
N SER A 86 10.22 0.14 -4.53
CA SER A 86 10.65 -0.77 -3.46
C SER A 86 9.44 -1.30 -2.70
N VAL A 87 9.37 -2.61 -2.50
CA VAL A 87 8.29 -3.26 -1.75
C VAL A 87 8.86 -3.90 -0.49
N TYR A 88 8.34 -3.52 0.67
CA TYR A 88 8.69 -4.07 1.97
C TYR A 88 7.49 -4.81 2.55
N LYS A 89 7.70 -6.08 2.92
CA LYS A 89 6.70 -6.93 3.57
C LYS A 89 7.07 -7.09 5.04
N MET A 90 6.22 -6.59 5.94
CA MET A 90 6.40 -6.74 7.37
C MET A 90 5.95 -8.13 7.78
N VAL A 91 6.85 -8.90 8.41
CA VAL A 91 6.58 -10.27 8.85
C VAL A 91 7.08 -10.44 10.28
N ALA A 92 6.18 -10.68 11.22
CA ALA A 92 6.56 -10.93 12.60
C ALA A 92 7.10 -12.37 12.78
N ALA A 93 8.34 -12.48 13.24
CA ALA A 93 9.02 -13.76 13.44
C ALA A 93 8.31 -14.64 14.49
N GLY A 94 8.21 -15.94 14.20
CA GLY A 94 7.57 -16.92 15.09
C GLY A 94 6.05 -16.78 15.22
N THR A 95 5.40 -16.06 14.30
CA THR A 95 3.95 -15.82 14.32
C THR A 95 3.23 -16.48 13.13
N VAL A 96 1.94 -16.19 12.99
CA VAL A 96 1.15 -16.65 11.84
C VAL A 96 1.62 -16.01 10.52
N ASP A 97 2.27 -14.85 10.57
CA ASP A 97 2.71 -14.10 9.38
C ASP A 97 3.65 -14.91 8.49
N GLU A 98 4.59 -15.66 9.09
CA GLU A 98 5.51 -16.54 8.34
C GLU A 98 4.77 -17.63 7.55
N LYS A 99 3.68 -18.16 8.12
CA LYS A 99 2.83 -19.16 7.45
C LYS A 99 2.03 -18.54 6.31
N ILE A 100 1.61 -17.28 6.46
CA ILE A 100 0.91 -16.54 5.41
C ILE A 100 1.87 -16.30 4.25
N LEU A 101 3.07 -15.77 4.53
CA LEU A 101 4.12 -15.57 3.53
C LEU A 101 4.45 -16.88 2.79
N THR A 102 4.73 -17.96 3.52
CA THR A 102 5.07 -19.27 2.91
C THR A 102 3.93 -19.79 2.00
N LYS A 103 2.67 -19.58 2.38
CA LYS A 103 1.52 -19.98 1.56
C LYS A 103 1.34 -19.07 0.34
N ALA A 104 1.60 -17.78 0.49
CA ALA A 104 1.57 -16.83 -0.60
C ALA A 104 2.61 -17.20 -1.66
N ASP A 105 3.86 -17.43 -1.25
CA ASP A 105 4.97 -17.78 -2.15
C ASP A 105 4.65 -19.05 -2.97
N LYS A 106 4.19 -20.11 -2.30
CA LYS A 106 3.77 -21.37 -2.96
C LYS A 106 2.65 -21.19 -3.98
N LYS A 107 1.74 -20.24 -3.76
CA LYS A 107 0.63 -19.95 -4.69
C LYS A 107 1.08 -19.09 -5.88
N THR A 108 2.20 -18.38 -5.74
CA THR A 108 2.77 -17.53 -6.80
C THR A 108 3.83 -18.23 -7.64
N GLU A 109 4.33 -19.39 -7.21
CA GLU A 109 5.26 -20.26 -7.95
C GLU A 109 4.58 -21.19 -8.97
N VAL A 110 3.27 -21.02 -9.24
CA VAL A 110 2.48 -21.84 -10.16
C VAL A 110 2.09 -21.05 -11.40
#